data_AF-C5L612-F1
#
_entry.id   AF-C5L612-F1
#
_cell.length_a   1.000
_cell.length_b   1.000
_cell.length_c   1.000
_cell.angle_alpha   90.00
_cell.angle_beta   90.00
_cell.angle_gamma   90.00
#
_symmetry.space_group_name_H-M   'P 1'
#
loop_
_entity.id
_entity.type
_entity.pdbx_description
1 polymer ?
#
loop_
_entity_poly.entity_id
_entity_poly.type
_entity_poly.pdbx_seq_one_letter_code
_entity_poly.pdbx_strand_id
1 'polypeptide(L)'
;MKDDEEDEGIPGVTKCYMRQYNRVQHSSDVGTFVLQAHLRYHLASRKLLGRDRLRQRAVDWLLGEVEQRFEKSLIAAGESVGTIAAQSIGEPATQMTSNTFHFASVGSKNVTLGVPRLEEIIKVTLAT
;
A
#
# COMPACT_ATOMS: atom_id res chain seq x y z
N MET A 1 39.29 31.04 12.94
CA MET A 1 39.14 29.72 13.56
C MET A 1 37.74 29.69 14.15
N LYS A 2 36.72 29.09 13.56
CA LYS A 2 36.66 28.05 12.54
C LYS A 2 35.26 28.16 11.91
N ASP A 3 35.25 28.07 10.58
CA ASP A 3 34.22 27.45 9.76
C ASP A 3 32.85 28.14 9.72
N ASP A 4 32.83 29.28 9.01
CA ASP A 4 31.72 29.67 8.15
C ASP A 4 31.64 28.64 7.00
N GLU A 5 31.07 27.47 7.29
CA GLU A 5 30.76 26.46 6.28
C GLU A 5 29.50 26.92 5.57
N GLU A 6 29.70 27.57 4.42
CA GLU A 6 28.64 28.00 3.50
C GLU A 6 27.64 26.85 3.33
N ASP A 7 26.43 27.08 3.82
CA ASP A 7 25.26 26.23 3.63
C ASP A 7 24.84 26.37 2.15
N GLU A 8 25.68 25.84 1.25
CA GLU A 8 25.45 25.64 -0.18
C GLU A 8 24.34 24.59 -0.32
N GLY A 9 23.13 25.01 0.04
CA GLY A 9 21.90 24.26 -0.17
C GLY A 9 21.75 24.07 -1.67
N ILE A 10 22.18 22.90 -2.18
CA ILE A 10 22.33 22.61 -3.60
C ILE A 10 21.07 23.07 -4.39
N PRO A 11 21.11 24.23 -5.07
CA PRO A 11 19.89 24.92 -5.52
C PRO A 11 19.16 24.22 -6.68
N GLY A 12 19.81 23.23 -7.31
CA GLY A 12 19.30 22.52 -8.48
C GLY A 12 18.53 21.23 -8.16
N VAL A 13 18.80 20.62 -7.01
CA VAL A 13 18.36 19.25 -6.70
C VAL A 13 16.88 19.27 -6.32
N THR A 14 16.49 20.16 -5.41
CA THR A 14 15.10 20.32 -4.95
C THR A 14 14.15 20.78 -6.06
N LYS A 15 14.62 21.65 -6.98
CA LYS A 15 13.80 22.23 -8.04
C LYS A 15 13.60 21.27 -9.22
N CYS A 16 14.60 20.43 -9.54
CA CYS A 16 14.47 19.39 -10.56
C CYS A 16 13.65 18.19 -10.06
N TYR A 17 13.85 17.78 -8.80
CA TYR A 17 13.06 16.69 -8.20
C TYR A 17 11.57 16.99 -8.13
N MET A 18 11.16 18.19 -7.68
CA MET A 18 9.73 18.57 -7.68
C MET A 18 9.13 18.73 -9.09
N ARG A 19 9.93 19.10 -10.09
CA ARG A 19 9.46 19.30 -11.46
C ARG A 19 9.22 17.97 -12.19
N GLN A 20 10.02 16.95 -11.91
CA GLN A 20 9.77 15.57 -12.37
C GLN A 20 8.58 14.94 -11.63
N TYR A 21 8.48 15.17 -10.31
CA TYR A 21 7.38 14.68 -9.46
C TYR A 21 6.00 15.19 -9.91
N ASN A 22 5.92 16.40 -10.46
CA ASN A 22 4.68 16.99 -10.97
C ASN A 22 4.19 16.39 -12.30
N ARG A 23 5.02 15.64 -13.04
CA ARG A 23 4.58 14.99 -14.29
C ARG A 23 3.75 13.73 -14.02
N VAL A 24 3.99 13.04 -12.90
CA VAL A 24 3.21 11.88 -12.44
C VAL A 24 1.85 12.30 -11.85
N GLN A 25 1.66 13.58 -11.53
CA GLN A 25 0.47 14.12 -10.85
C GLN A 25 -0.68 14.54 -11.77
N HIS A 26 -0.59 14.36 -13.09
CA HIS A 26 -1.62 14.86 -14.01
C HIS A 26 -2.89 14.00 -14.12
N SER A 27 -2.99 12.91 -13.36
CA SER A 27 -4.29 12.29 -13.06
C SER A 27 -4.52 12.39 -11.55
N SER A 28 -5.45 13.24 -11.13
CA SER A 28 -5.96 13.31 -9.75
C SER A 28 -6.80 12.06 -9.43
N ASP A 29 -6.24 10.87 -9.67
CA ASP A 29 -6.97 9.63 -9.55
C ASP A 29 -7.00 9.23 -8.07
N VAL A 30 -8.21 9.09 -7.53
CA VAL A 30 -8.47 8.74 -6.13
C VAL A 30 -7.71 7.45 -5.76
N GLY A 31 -7.51 6.55 -6.73
CA GLY A 31 -6.81 5.28 -6.55
C GLY A 31 -5.34 5.39 -6.16
N THR A 32 -4.67 6.52 -6.41
CA THR A 32 -3.23 6.67 -6.08
C THR A 32 -2.97 7.57 -4.87
N PHE A 33 -3.99 8.18 -4.28
CA PHE A 33 -3.86 9.17 -3.21
C PHE A 33 -3.03 8.69 -2.02
N VAL A 34 -3.33 7.49 -1.51
CA VAL A 34 -2.64 6.90 -0.35
C VAL A 34 -1.18 6.61 -0.70
N LEU A 35 -0.91 6.09 -1.89
CA LEU A 35 0.44 5.83 -2.36
C LEU A 35 1.25 7.13 -2.48
N GLN A 36 0.66 8.18 -3.04
CA GLN A 36 1.30 9.49 -3.14
C GLN A 36 1.61 10.09 -1.77
N ALA A 37 0.68 10.00 -0.81
CA ALA A 37 0.89 10.46 0.56
C ALA A 37 2.05 9.68 1.24
N HIS A 38 2.09 8.37 1.05
CA HIS A 38 3.14 7.51 1.59
C HIS A 38 4.51 7.83 0.98
N LEU A 39 4.60 7.95 -0.35
CA LEU A 39 5.83 8.30 -1.06
C LEU A 39 6.35 9.69 -0.65
N ARG A 40 5.48 10.69 -0.51
CA ARG A 40 5.87 12.03 -0.03
C ARG A 40 6.43 12.00 1.40
N TYR A 41 5.86 11.17 2.27
CA TYR A 41 6.34 11.04 3.64
C TYR A 41 7.72 10.38 3.73
N HIS A 42 7.97 9.34 2.92
CA HIS A 42 9.23 8.61 2.93
C HIS A 42 10.35 9.32 2.14
N LEU A 43 10.03 9.92 1.00
CA LEU A 43 10.98 10.61 0.11
C LEU A 43 11.13 12.11 0.43
N ALA A 44 10.77 12.54 1.64
CA ALA A 44 10.95 13.93 2.06
C ALA A 44 12.44 14.29 2.10
N SER A 45 12.82 15.47 1.58
CA SER A 45 14.22 15.90 1.47
C SER A 45 14.98 15.86 2.80
N ARG A 46 14.30 16.15 3.92
CA ARG A 46 14.89 16.05 5.27
C ARG A 46 15.27 14.62 5.66
N LYS A 47 14.51 13.61 5.25
CA LYS A 47 14.84 12.19 5.51
C LYS A 47 15.97 11.73 4.60
N LEU A 48 15.90 12.05 3.31
CA LEU A 48 16.87 11.62 2.32
C LEU A 48 18.26 12.23 2.54
N LEU A 49 18.33 13.52 2.87
CA LEU A 49 19.61 14.22 3.10
C LEU A 49 20.08 14.12 4.56
N GLY A 50 19.16 14.17 5.52
CA GLY A 50 19.51 14.22 6.94
C GLY A 50 19.75 12.83 7.56
N ARG A 51 18.79 11.91 7.38
CA ARG A 51 18.82 10.59 8.03
C ARG A 51 19.56 9.56 7.18
N ASP A 52 19.18 9.44 5.91
CA ASP A 52 19.66 8.38 5.02
C ASP A 52 20.92 8.81 4.22
N ARG A 53 21.24 10.11 4.22
CA ARG A 53 22.43 10.72 3.57
C ARG A 53 22.68 10.20 2.14
N LEU A 54 21.61 10.13 1.35
CA LEU A 54 21.67 9.59 -0.01
C LEU A 54 22.33 10.59 -0.97
N ARG A 55 23.22 10.08 -1.84
CA ARG A 55 23.79 10.85 -2.95
C ARG A 55 22.75 11.00 -4.07
N GLN A 56 22.88 12.03 -4.89
CA GLN A 56 21.95 12.30 -6.00
C GLN A 56 21.72 11.09 -6.92
N ARG A 57 22.80 10.38 -7.32
CA ARG A 57 22.69 9.15 -8.14
C ARG A 57 21.84 8.05 -7.50
N ALA A 58 21.90 7.92 -6.17
CA ALA A 58 21.13 6.90 -5.45
C ALA A 58 19.65 7.27 -5.40
N VAL A 59 19.32 8.56 -5.29
CA VAL A 59 17.94 9.05 -5.35
C VAL A 59 17.37 8.88 -6.76
N ASP A 60 18.15 9.18 -7.80
CA ASP A 60 17.75 8.97 -9.20
C ASP A 60 17.46 7.48 -9.49
N TRP A 61 18.33 6.59 -9.00
CA TRP A 61 18.11 5.14 -9.10
C TRP A 61 16.85 4.71 -8.34
N LEU A 62 16.65 5.20 -7.11
CA LEU A 62 15.49 4.86 -6.28
C LEU A 62 14.17 5.27 -6.96
N LEU A 63 14.11 6.45 -7.56
CA LEU A 63 12.92 6.89 -8.28
C LEU A 63 12.62 6.01 -9.50
N GLY A 64 13.65 5.66 -10.28
CA GLY A 64 13.49 4.75 -11.42
C GLY A 64 13.02 3.35 -10.98
N GLU A 65 13.52 2.85 -9.85
CA GLU A 65 13.10 1.57 -9.30
C GLU A 65 11.65 1.60 -8.80
N VAL A 66 11.22 2.70 -8.18
CA VAL A 66 9.82 2.88 -7.73
C VAL A 66 8.88 2.92 -8.93
N GLU A 67 9.24 3.61 -10.00
CA GLU A 67 8.46 3.65 -11.25
C GLU A 67 8.33 2.26 -11.87
N GLN A 68 9.44 1.53 -12.03
CA GLN A 68 9.42 0.18 -12.59
C GLN A 68 8.58 -0.79 -11.74
N ARG A 69 8.67 -0.70 -10.41
CA ARG A 69 7.86 -1.54 -9.52
C ARG A 69 6.37 -1.19 -9.58
N PHE A 70 6.05 0.09 -9.72
CA PHE A 70 4.67 0.53 -9.86
C PHE A 70 4.05 -0.04 -11.14
N GLU A 71 4.73 0.07 -12.28
CA GLU A 71 4.26 -0.50 -13.55
C GLU A 71 4.05 -2.02 -13.46
N LYS A 72 4.98 -2.75 -12.84
CA LYS A 72 4.87 -4.20 -12.63
C LYS A 72 3.73 -4.60 -11.68
N SER A 73 3.29 -3.71 -10.79
CA SER A 73 2.22 -3.99 -9.84
C SER A 73 0.81 -3.84 -10.42
N LEU A 74 0.70 -3.28 -11.63
CA LEU A 74 -0.57 -3.14 -12.32
C LEU A 74 -1.08 -4.52 -12.78
N ILE A 75 -2.37 -4.76 -12.57
CA ILE A 75 -3.02 -6.00 -12.96
C ILE A 75 -3.24 -6.07 -14.47
N ALA A 76 -3.14 -7.26 -15.06
CA ALA A 76 -3.36 -7.45 -16.49
C ALA A 76 -4.87 -7.41 -16.81
N ALA A 77 -5.22 -6.82 -17.95
CA ALA A 77 -6.60 -6.85 -18.44
C ALA A 77 -7.02 -8.28 -18.78
N GLY A 78 -8.23 -8.68 -18.36
CA GLY A 78 -8.77 -10.03 -18.60
C GLY A 78 -8.38 -11.07 -17.54
N GLU A 79 -7.69 -10.68 -16.47
CA GLU A 79 -7.44 -11.57 -15.33
C GLU A 79 -8.75 -11.90 -14.58
N SER A 80 -8.90 -13.16 -14.18
CA SER A 80 -10.11 -13.65 -13.51
C SER A 80 -10.14 -13.26 -12.02
N VAL A 81 -10.34 -11.97 -11.75
CA VAL A 81 -10.44 -11.42 -10.39
C VAL A 81 -11.57 -12.02 -9.57
N GLY A 82 -12.67 -12.45 -10.21
CA GLY A 82 -13.81 -13.06 -9.52
C GLY A 82 -13.49 -14.42 -8.89
N THR A 83 -12.77 -15.28 -9.61
CA THR A 83 -12.37 -16.60 -9.07
C THR A 83 -11.32 -16.45 -7.98
N ILE A 84 -10.37 -15.53 -8.15
CA ILE A 84 -9.34 -15.24 -7.15
C ILE A 84 -9.98 -14.68 -5.87
N ALA A 85 -10.92 -13.75 -5.99
CA ALA A 85 -11.65 -13.18 -4.85
C ALA A 85 -12.53 -14.21 -4.13
N ALA A 86 -13.20 -15.10 -4.88
CA ALA A 86 -14.02 -16.15 -4.28
C ALA A 86 -13.16 -17.12 -3.46
N GLN A 87 -12.01 -17.53 -3.99
CA GLN A 87 -11.10 -18.44 -3.29
C GLN A 87 -10.45 -17.78 -2.07
N SER A 88 -10.03 -16.52 -2.18
CA SER A 88 -9.38 -15.78 -1.08
C SER A 88 -10.28 -15.58 0.14
N ILE A 89 -11.61 -15.63 -0.04
CA ILE A 89 -12.59 -15.60 1.05
C ILE A 89 -12.97 -17.02 1.49
N GLY A 90 -13.17 -17.95 0.55
CA GLY A 90 -13.67 -19.29 0.83
C GLY A 90 -12.72 -20.16 1.65
N GLU A 91 -11.43 -20.17 1.31
CA GLU A 91 -10.43 -20.97 2.04
C GLU A 91 -10.30 -20.57 3.52
N PRO A 92 -10.09 -19.28 3.88
CA PRO A 92 -10.00 -18.89 5.29
C PRO A 92 -11.34 -19.03 6.02
N ALA A 93 -12.48 -18.92 5.35
CA ALA A 93 -13.80 -19.11 5.97
C ALA A 93 -13.98 -20.55 6.50
N THR A 94 -13.51 -21.55 5.75
CA THR A 94 -13.55 -22.95 6.19
C THR A 94 -12.59 -23.22 7.35
N GLN A 95 -11.38 -22.64 7.31
CA GLN A 95 -10.42 -22.73 8.40
C GLN A 95 -10.94 -22.08 9.69
N MET A 96 -11.57 -20.90 9.56
CA MET A 96 -12.16 -20.19 10.69
C MET A 96 -13.24 -21.03 11.37
N THR A 97 -14.04 -21.75 10.59
CA THR A 97 -15.10 -22.61 11.13
C THR A 97 -14.55 -23.74 11.98
N SER A 98 -13.47 -24.40 11.55
CA SER A 98 -12.80 -25.43 12.36
C SER A 98 -12.23 -24.85 13.66
N ASN A 99 -11.66 -23.65 13.61
CA ASN A 99 -11.09 -22.98 14.78
C ASN A 99 -12.20 -22.55 15.77
N THR A 100 -13.35 -22.08 15.30
CA THR A 100 -14.44 -21.65 16.19
C THR A 100 -15.04 -22.81 17.01
N PHE A 101 -15.12 -24.03 16.47
CA PHE A 101 -15.57 -25.19 17.24
C PHE A 101 -14.71 -25.48 18.48
N HIS A 102 -13.40 -25.28 18.38
CA HIS A 102 -12.48 -25.46 19.50
C HIS A 102 -12.48 -24.28 20.48
N PHE A 103 -12.75 -23.05 20.03
CA PHE A 103 -12.89 -21.89 20.93
C PHE A 103 -14.25 -21.84 21.65
N ALA A 104 -15.29 -22.45 21.10
CA ALA A 104 -16.62 -22.53 21.73
C ALA A 104 -16.67 -23.37 23.01
N SER A 105 -15.71 -24.28 23.23
CA SER A 105 -15.66 -25.16 24.40
C SER A 105 -15.03 -24.53 25.65
N VAL A 106 -14.40 -23.34 25.56
CA VAL A 106 -13.69 -22.69 26.68
C VAL A 106 -14.52 -21.62 27.41
N GLY A 107 -15.81 -21.46 27.08
CA GLY A 107 -16.73 -20.67 27.89
C GLY A 107 -17.76 -19.90 27.08
N SER A 108 -19.00 -20.43 27.06
CA SER A 108 -20.28 -19.71 26.95
C SER A 108 -20.33 -18.41 26.14
N LYS A 109 -19.87 -18.42 24.89
CA LYS A 109 -20.32 -17.45 23.87
C LYS A 109 -20.77 -18.19 22.62
N ASN A 110 -22.03 -18.65 22.65
CA ASN A 110 -22.80 -19.03 21.48
C ASN A 110 -23.06 -17.80 20.62
N VAL A 111 -22.08 -17.42 19.81
CA VAL A 111 -22.33 -16.60 18.62
C VAL A 111 -22.06 -17.53 17.45
N THR A 112 -23.01 -17.62 16.52
CA THR A 112 -22.82 -18.25 15.22
C THR A 112 -21.58 -17.62 14.56
N LEU A 113 -20.41 -18.20 14.76
CA LEU A 113 -19.12 -17.69 14.31
C LEU A 113 -18.52 -18.78 13.42
N GLY A 114 -18.51 -18.55 12.12
CA GLY A 114 -18.10 -19.53 11.13
C GLY A 114 -19.03 -19.54 9.92
N VAL A 115 -19.09 -20.67 9.20
CA VAL A 115 -19.90 -20.82 7.98
C VAL A 115 -21.38 -20.46 8.14
N PRO A 116 -22.11 -20.84 9.22
CA PRO A 116 -23.53 -20.52 9.34
C PRO A 116 -23.82 -19.01 9.28
N ARG A 117 -22.95 -18.20 9.89
CA ARG A 117 -23.08 -16.74 9.87
C ARG A 117 -22.72 -16.12 8.53
N LEU A 118 -21.75 -16.70 7.84
CA LEU A 118 -21.37 -16.30 6.51
C LEU A 118 -22.50 -16.59 5.51
N GLU A 119 -23.16 -17.74 5.63
CA GLU A 119 -24.35 -18.08 4.84
C GLU A 119 -25.52 -17.13 5.11
N GLU A 120 -25.79 -16.77 6.37
CA GLU A 120 -26.83 -15.79 6.73
C GLU A 120 -26.59 -14.44 6.05
N ILE A 121 -25.37 -13.90 6.14
CA ILE A 121 -25.02 -12.58 5.58
C ILE A 121 -25.19 -12.58 4.05
N ILE A 122 -24.76 -13.65 3.38
CA ILE A 122 -24.87 -13.78 1.91
C ILE A 122 -26.33 -13.96 1.49
N LYS A 123 -27.12 -14.81 2.17
CA LYS A 123 -28.53 -15.05 1.79
C LYS A 123 -29.40 -13.81 1.98
N VAL A 124 -29.16 -12.99 3.02
CA VAL A 124 -29.92 -11.75 3.26
C VAL A 124 -29.64 -10.68 2.19
N THR A 125 -28.40 -10.58 1.70
CA THR A 125 -28.04 -9.60 0.66
C THR A 125 -28.51 -9.98 -0.74
N LEU A 126 -28.83 -11.25 -0.99
CA LEU A 126 -29.32 -11.75 -2.28
C LEU A 126 -30.86 -11.78 -2.41
N ALA A 127 -31.59 -11.52 -1.32
CA ALA A 127 -33.07 -11.62 -1.27
C ALA A 127 -33.81 -10.29 -1.56
N THR A 128 -33.09 -9.25 -1.99
CA THR A 128 -33.60 -7.93 -2.39
C THR A 128 -33.26 -7.65 -3.83
#